data_AF-A0A1E7ID47-F1
#
_entry.id   AF-A0A1E7ID47-F1
#
_cell.length_a   1.000
_cell.length_b   1.000
_cell.length_c   1.000
_cell.angle_alpha   90.00
_cell.angle_beta   90.00
_cell.angle_gamma   90.00
#
_symmetry.space_group_name_H-M   'P 1'
#
loop_
_entity.id
_entity.type
_entity.pdbx_description
1 polymer ?
#
loop_
_entity_poly.entity_id
_entity_poly.type
_entity_poly.pdbx_seq_one_letter_code
_entity_poly.pdbx_strand_id
1 'polypeptide(L)'
;MSSRKKIILNIVLFIGCLSLAGAAMLYNYNYKLCWKCSTEDYYERGKEFVCRDKGELRQTGVDFLRLAADQDNTDAKILLAECYLGKLPAGYISRDLTAFNCLNDQLRPNPIAATQLFSQAFTLLTHSELDDHQQLFNFAVLIEQGVLKRSNSGKEAHSLYLQAAKHGNIIAMNALGYEYHHKSDYVAAKKWLRMAAEAGKSVEPALTLGDYFYYGKGETVNFEKAIHWYRIALKTQQTLTAKLPEQQRVAALDAPKARIEMAMRQLKKTRMTTPMSLYYRIAGNATHYVVHTEDRPEGAIGTVAKTATGVTATIDDSITLALSIPTSSKAFSSMNDGMNWLLQSYARSRYGSYTRVSFSLQK
;
A
#
# COMPACT_ATOMS: atom_id res chain seq x y z
N MET A 1 50.22 -49.97 -36.21
CA MET A 1 49.29 -50.89 -35.50
C MET A 1 49.00 -52.10 -36.38
N SER A 2 49.17 -53.33 -35.88
CA SER A 2 48.82 -54.54 -36.66
C SER A 2 47.30 -54.61 -36.91
N SER A 3 46.89 -55.28 -37.98
CA SER A 3 45.46 -55.40 -38.35
C SER A 3 44.59 -55.89 -37.19
N ARG A 4 45.10 -56.85 -36.38
CA ARG A 4 44.44 -57.33 -35.16
C ARG A 4 44.22 -56.24 -34.10
N LYS A 5 45.20 -55.35 -33.88
CA LYS A 5 45.05 -54.23 -32.92
C LYS A 5 44.01 -53.21 -33.37
N LYS A 6 43.84 -52.99 -34.69
CA LYS A 6 42.78 -52.12 -35.24
C LYS A 6 41.39 -52.73 -35.04
N ILE A 7 41.24 -54.04 -35.26
CA ILE A 7 39.97 -54.76 -35.06
C ILE A 7 39.55 -54.71 -33.59
N ILE A 8 40.47 -54.97 -32.66
CA ILE A 8 40.19 -54.92 -31.21
C ILE A 8 39.78 -53.49 -30.79
N LEU A 9 40.48 -52.46 -31.27
CA LEU A 9 40.13 -51.07 -30.96
C LEU A 9 38.73 -50.69 -31.47
N ASN A 10 38.37 -51.11 -32.68
CA ASN A 10 37.04 -50.85 -33.25
C ASN A 10 35.92 -51.56 -32.48
N ILE A 11 36.17 -52.80 -32.02
CA ILE A 11 35.20 -53.53 -31.19
C ILE A 11 35.00 -52.83 -29.83
N VAL A 12 36.09 -52.38 -29.18
CA VAL A 12 36.01 -51.65 -27.91
C VAL A 12 35.28 -50.32 -28.08
N LEU A 13 35.56 -49.57 -29.15
CA LEU A 13 34.84 -48.33 -29.48
C LEU A 13 33.35 -48.59 -29.73
N PHE A 14 33.01 -49.66 -30.45
CA PHE A 14 31.61 -50.01 -30.74
C PHE A 14 30.84 -50.39 -29.47
N ILE A 15 31.44 -51.20 -28.59
CA ILE A 15 30.85 -51.54 -27.28
C ILE A 15 30.72 -50.28 -26.40
N GLY A 16 31.74 -49.41 -26.41
CA GLY A 16 31.70 -48.12 -25.72
C GLY A 16 30.52 -47.26 -26.18
N CYS A 17 30.34 -47.11 -27.50
CA CYS A 17 29.22 -46.38 -28.08
C CYS A 17 27.85 -47.01 -27.72
N LEU A 18 27.72 -48.33 -27.76
CA LEU A 18 26.49 -49.03 -27.36
C LEU A 18 26.17 -48.81 -25.88
N SER A 19 27.17 -48.85 -25.00
CA SER A 19 26.99 -48.61 -23.57
C SER A 19 26.57 -47.16 -23.27
N LEU A 20 27.17 -46.18 -23.95
CA LEU A 20 26.80 -44.76 -23.86
C LEU A 20 25.38 -44.52 -24.39
N ALA A 21 25.02 -45.11 -25.53
CA ALA A 21 23.67 -45.02 -26.09
C ALA A 21 22.63 -45.68 -25.17
N GLY A 22 22.94 -46.86 -24.63
CA GLY A 22 22.09 -47.55 -23.66
C GLY A 22 21.92 -46.75 -22.37
N ALA A 23 23.00 -46.16 -21.84
CA ALA A 23 22.95 -45.29 -20.67
C ALA A 23 22.12 -44.03 -20.93
N ALA A 24 22.27 -43.40 -22.10
CA ALA A 24 21.45 -42.26 -22.51
C ALA A 24 19.97 -42.62 -22.66
N MET A 25 19.65 -43.79 -23.22
CA MET A 25 18.26 -44.29 -23.29
C MET A 25 17.68 -44.55 -21.90
N LEU A 26 18.40 -45.24 -21.03
CA LEU A 26 17.98 -45.51 -19.65
C LEU A 26 17.84 -44.22 -18.84
N TYR A 27 18.73 -43.26 -19.04
CA TYR A 27 18.63 -41.93 -18.42
C TYR A 27 17.38 -41.20 -18.89
N ASN A 28 17.09 -41.20 -20.20
CA ASN A 28 15.89 -40.59 -20.76
C ASN A 28 14.60 -41.27 -20.26
N TYR A 29 14.60 -42.61 -20.17
CA TYR A 29 13.48 -43.37 -19.61
C TYR A 29 13.30 -43.12 -18.11
N ASN A 30 14.37 -43.08 -17.33
CA ASN A 30 14.29 -42.75 -15.90
C ASN A 30 13.84 -41.30 -15.67
N TYR A 31 14.23 -40.38 -16.56
CA TYR A 31 13.76 -39.00 -16.55
C TYR A 31 12.26 -38.90 -16.86
N LYS A 32 11.77 -39.68 -17.83
CA LYS A 32 10.35 -39.74 -18.23
C LYS A 32 9.44 -40.57 -17.30
N LEU A 33 9.95 -41.58 -16.61
CA LEU A 33 9.14 -42.52 -15.81
C LEU A 33 9.37 -42.44 -14.30
N CYS A 34 10.45 -41.82 -13.84
CA CYS A 34 10.67 -41.48 -12.42
C CYS A 34 10.54 -42.66 -11.43
N TRP A 35 11.28 -43.76 -11.62
CA TRP A 35 11.07 -45.03 -10.89
C TRP A 35 11.34 -45.01 -9.36
N LYS A 36 11.89 -43.92 -8.82
CA LYS A 36 12.18 -43.73 -7.37
C LYS A 36 11.89 -42.31 -6.89
N CYS A 37 10.95 -41.65 -7.53
CA CYS A 37 10.68 -40.25 -7.23
C CYS A 37 9.81 -40.12 -5.98
N SER A 38 10.17 -39.15 -5.14
CA SER A 38 9.29 -38.70 -4.06
C SER A 38 8.06 -38.01 -4.66
N THR A 39 7.03 -37.84 -3.84
CA THR A 39 5.84 -37.08 -4.22
C THR A 39 6.19 -35.65 -4.66
N GLU A 40 7.21 -35.03 -4.05
CA GLU A 40 7.70 -33.71 -4.43
C GLU A 40 8.43 -33.71 -5.77
N ASP A 41 9.21 -34.75 -6.07
CA ASP A 41 9.87 -34.91 -7.37
C ASP A 41 8.85 -35.01 -8.51
N TYR A 42 7.72 -35.68 -8.28
CA TYR A 42 6.64 -35.74 -9.26
C TYR A 42 6.01 -34.36 -9.49
N TYR A 43 5.79 -33.58 -8.43
CA TYR A 43 5.26 -32.23 -8.55
C TYR A 43 6.21 -31.31 -9.34
N GLU A 44 7.49 -31.25 -8.97
CA GLU A 44 8.47 -30.38 -9.62
C GLU A 44 8.72 -30.75 -11.09
N ARG A 45 8.87 -32.05 -11.39
CA ARG A 45 9.00 -32.50 -12.79
C ARG A 45 7.72 -32.28 -13.58
N GLY A 46 6.56 -32.47 -12.95
CA GLY A 46 5.26 -32.20 -13.53
C GLY A 46 5.16 -30.77 -14.05
N LYS A 47 5.47 -29.79 -13.19
CA LYS A 47 5.52 -28.36 -13.56
C LYS A 47 6.51 -28.07 -14.69
N GLU A 48 7.69 -28.65 -14.63
CA GLU A 48 8.71 -28.45 -15.67
C GLU A 48 8.20 -28.95 -17.03
N PHE A 49 7.58 -30.13 -17.06
CA PHE A 49 7.21 -30.81 -18.30
C PHE A 49 6.01 -30.19 -18.99
N VAL A 50 5.02 -29.72 -18.23
CA VAL A 50 3.83 -29.07 -18.80
C VAL A 50 4.18 -27.76 -19.53
N CYS A 51 5.28 -27.11 -19.18
CA CYS A 51 5.75 -25.89 -19.85
C CYS A 51 6.62 -26.15 -21.10
N ARG A 52 6.98 -27.40 -21.43
CA ARG A 52 7.82 -27.70 -22.61
C ARG A 52 7.01 -27.73 -23.91
N ASP A 53 7.66 -27.50 -25.04
CA ASP A 53 6.99 -27.43 -26.36
C ASP A 53 6.57 -28.80 -26.94
N LYS A 54 7.08 -29.91 -26.40
CA LYS A 54 6.82 -31.26 -26.92
C LYS A 54 5.57 -31.88 -26.29
N GLY A 55 4.58 -32.24 -27.11
CA GLY A 55 3.28 -32.79 -26.65
C GLY A 55 3.36 -34.06 -25.78
N GLU A 56 4.28 -34.98 -26.06
CA GLU A 56 4.46 -36.22 -25.26
C GLU A 56 4.92 -35.90 -23.82
N LEU A 57 5.85 -34.94 -23.67
CA LEU A 57 6.34 -34.51 -22.35
C LEU A 57 5.26 -33.76 -21.59
N ARG A 58 4.46 -32.93 -22.28
CA ARG A 58 3.32 -32.24 -21.67
C ARG A 58 2.35 -33.21 -21.00
N GLN A 59 1.93 -34.24 -21.73
CA GLN A 59 1.02 -35.25 -21.18
C GLN A 59 1.64 -35.99 -19.99
N THR A 60 2.92 -36.35 -20.09
CA THR A 60 3.67 -36.96 -18.98
C THR A 60 3.70 -36.04 -17.75
N GLY A 61 3.86 -34.73 -17.96
CA GLY A 61 3.82 -33.74 -16.89
C GLY A 61 2.46 -33.66 -16.21
N VAL A 62 1.37 -33.70 -16.97
CA VAL A 62 0.01 -33.78 -16.42
C VAL A 62 -0.16 -35.02 -15.55
N ASP A 63 0.31 -36.17 -16.02
CA ASP A 63 0.18 -37.44 -15.31
C ASP A 63 1.02 -37.44 -14.01
N PHE A 64 2.20 -36.83 -14.02
CA PHE A 64 3.01 -36.62 -12.81
C PHE A 64 2.32 -35.70 -11.79
N LEU A 65 1.70 -34.60 -12.23
CA LEU A 65 0.95 -33.72 -11.33
C LEU A 65 -0.25 -34.45 -10.70
N ARG A 66 -0.97 -35.27 -11.47
CA ARG A 66 -2.07 -36.09 -10.96
C ARG A 66 -1.58 -37.10 -9.95
N LEU A 67 -0.50 -37.81 -10.24
CA LEU A 67 0.09 -38.77 -9.32
C LEU A 67 0.55 -38.11 -8.02
N ALA A 68 1.19 -36.94 -8.10
CA ALA A 68 1.58 -36.16 -6.91
C ALA A 68 0.35 -35.75 -6.09
N ALA A 69 -0.71 -35.29 -6.76
CA ALA A 69 -1.96 -34.93 -6.09
C ALA A 69 -2.66 -36.14 -5.45
N ASP A 70 -2.63 -37.31 -6.07
CA ASP A 70 -3.15 -38.56 -5.51
C ASP A 70 -2.34 -39.03 -4.29
N GLN A 71 -1.06 -38.69 -4.23
CA GLN A 71 -0.16 -38.91 -3.09
C GLN A 71 -0.18 -37.77 -2.06
N ASP A 72 -1.28 -37.02 -1.99
CA ASP A 72 -1.52 -35.94 -1.02
C ASP A 72 -0.55 -34.75 -1.08
N ASN A 73 0.12 -34.51 -2.21
CA ASN A 73 0.81 -33.25 -2.44
C ASN A 73 -0.19 -32.09 -2.53
N THR A 74 -0.14 -31.16 -1.58
CA THR A 74 -1.08 -30.03 -1.51
C THR A 74 -0.92 -29.07 -2.67
N ASP A 75 0.30 -28.82 -3.10
CA ASP A 75 0.61 -27.85 -4.15
C ASP A 75 0.16 -28.38 -5.52
N ALA A 76 0.37 -29.67 -5.78
CA ALA A 76 -0.16 -30.34 -6.97
C ALA A 76 -1.70 -30.33 -7.00
N LYS A 77 -2.36 -30.62 -5.86
CA LYS A 77 -3.83 -30.53 -5.76
C LYS A 77 -4.32 -29.12 -6.06
N ILE A 78 -3.69 -28.09 -5.48
CA ILE A 78 -4.06 -26.68 -5.71
C ILE A 78 -3.87 -26.29 -7.18
N LEU A 79 -2.70 -26.58 -7.77
CA LEU A 79 -2.40 -26.25 -9.17
C LEU A 79 -3.39 -26.93 -10.13
N LEU A 80 -3.66 -28.23 -9.93
CA LEU A 80 -4.65 -28.93 -10.75
C LEU A 80 -6.05 -28.37 -10.54
N ALA A 81 -6.43 -28.02 -9.30
CA ALA A 81 -7.73 -27.43 -9.01
C ALA A 81 -7.91 -26.06 -9.68
N GLU A 82 -6.88 -25.23 -9.66
CA GLU A 82 -6.82 -23.95 -10.37
C GLU A 82 -7.06 -24.15 -11.87
N CYS A 83 -6.32 -25.06 -12.50
CA CYS A 83 -6.47 -25.34 -13.93
C CYS A 83 -7.81 -25.99 -14.29
N TYR A 84 -8.34 -26.88 -13.44
CA TYR A 84 -9.67 -27.46 -13.65
C TYR A 84 -10.79 -26.44 -13.47
N LEU A 85 -10.61 -25.41 -12.66
CA LEU A 85 -11.54 -24.28 -12.58
C LEU A 85 -11.51 -23.45 -13.87
N GLY A 86 -10.36 -23.39 -14.54
CA GLY A 86 -10.12 -22.73 -15.82
C GLY A 86 -10.02 -21.21 -15.70
N LYS A 87 -11.00 -20.59 -15.02
CA LYS A 87 -11.00 -19.16 -14.70
C LYS A 87 -11.02 -18.96 -13.19
N LEU A 88 -9.94 -18.38 -12.68
CA LEU A 88 -9.79 -18.11 -11.25
C LEU A 88 -10.72 -16.97 -10.80
N PRO A 89 -11.29 -17.03 -9.58
CA PRO A 89 -12.18 -15.97 -9.07
C PRO A 89 -11.44 -14.65 -8.88
N ALA A 90 -12.21 -13.55 -8.87
CA ALA A 90 -11.65 -12.23 -8.61
C ALA A 90 -10.96 -12.18 -7.23
N GLY A 91 -9.74 -11.65 -7.18
CA GLY A 91 -8.95 -11.56 -5.96
C GLY A 91 -8.14 -12.83 -5.64
N TYR A 92 -8.42 -13.98 -6.27
CA TYR A 92 -7.61 -15.19 -6.08
C TYR A 92 -6.23 -15.02 -6.75
N ILE A 93 -5.16 -15.44 -6.08
CA ILE A 93 -3.80 -15.34 -6.61
C ILE A 93 -3.20 -16.73 -6.70
N SER A 94 -2.96 -17.21 -7.92
CA SER A 94 -2.33 -18.52 -8.14
C SER A 94 -0.96 -18.59 -7.46
N ARG A 95 -0.71 -19.72 -6.79
CA ARG A 95 0.55 -20.01 -6.12
C ARG A 95 1.71 -20.13 -7.10
N ASP A 96 1.45 -20.73 -8.27
CA ASP A 96 2.40 -20.88 -9.36
C ASP A 96 1.76 -20.46 -10.69
N LEU A 97 1.74 -19.13 -10.91
CA LEU A 97 1.13 -18.54 -12.10
C LEU A 97 1.77 -19.05 -13.40
N THR A 98 3.06 -19.38 -13.39
CA THR A 98 3.76 -19.88 -14.58
C THR A 98 3.27 -21.28 -14.92
N ALA A 99 3.27 -22.20 -13.96
CA ALA A 99 2.76 -23.55 -14.18
C ALA A 99 1.27 -23.54 -14.52
N PHE A 100 0.47 -22.69 -13.86
CA PHE A 100 -0.95 -22.49 -14.19
C PHE A 100 -1.12 -22.10 -15.65
N ASN A 101 -0.40 -21.07 -16.13
CA ASN A 101 -0.51 -20.62 -17.52
C ASN A 101 -0.09 -21.69 -18.54
N CYS A 102 0.94 -22.48 -18.23
CA CYS A 102 1.35 -23.59 -19.09
C CYS A 102 0.29 -24.69 -19.17
N LEU A 103 -0.35 -25.01 -18.04
CA LEU A 103 -1.21 -26.18 -17.88
C LEU A 103 -2.69 -25.91 -18.19
N ASN A 104 -3.18 -24.69 -17.94
CA ASN A 104 -4.60 -24.35 -17.99
C ASN A 104 -5.26 -24.70 -19.33
N ASP A 105 -4.57 -24.42 -20.43
CA ASP A 105 -5.07 -24.70 -21.79
C ASP A 105 -4.99 -26.19 -22.19
N GLN A 106 -4.28 -27.01 -21.40
CA GLN A 106 -4.12 -28.44 -21.66
C GLN A 106 -5.21 -29.28 -20.97
N LEU A 107 -5.82 -28.75 -19.91
CA LEU A 107 -6.85 -29.44 -19.14
C LEU A 107 -8.24 -28.95 -19.55
N ARG A 108 -9.17 -29.89 -19.70
CA ARG A 108 -10.58 -29.54 -19.86
C ARG A 108 -11.13 -29.05 -18.52
N PRO A 109 -11.88 -27.94 -18.49
CA PRO A 109 -12.51 -27.46 -17.27
C PRO A 109 -13.35 -28.56 -16.60
N ASN A 110 -13.14 -28.75 -15.31
CA ASN A 110 -13.86 -29.71 -14.48
C ASN A 110 -14.08 -29.13 -13.07
N PRO A 111 -15.13 -28.32 -12.87
CA PRO A 111 -15.36 -27.61 -11.61
C PRO A 111 -15.63 -28.57 -10.43
N ILE A 112 -16.13 -29.77 -10.70
CA ILE A 112 -16.36 -30.80 -9.67
C ILE A 112 -15.01 -31.31 -9.14
N ALA A 113 -14.11 -31.71 -10.03
CA ALA A 113 -12.76 -32.13 -9.66
C ALA A 113 -11.99 -31.00 -8.98
N ALA A 114 -12.10 -29.76 -9.48
CA ALA A 114 -11.49 -28.59 -8.86
C ALA A 114 -11.95 -28.40 -7.41
N THR A 115 -13.26 -28.42 -7.17
CA THR A 115 -13.82 -28.25 -5.82
C THR A 115 -13.38 -29.36 -4.89
N GLN A 116 -13.32 -30.61 -5.38
CA GLN A 116 -12.86 -31.75 -4.60
C GLN A 116 -11.39 -31.62 -4.21
N LEU A 117 -10.52 -31.26 -5.15
CA LEU A 117 -9.09 -31.06 -4.91
C LEU A 117 -8.84 -29.89 -3.95
N PHE A 118 -9.54 -28.76 -4.12
CA PHE A 118 -9.47 -27.65 -3.17
C PHE A 118 -9.92 -28.05 -1.77
N SER A 119 -10.98 -28.84 -1.64
CA SER A 119 -11.48 -29.35 -0.35
C SER A 119 -10.47 -30.28 0.33
N GLN A 120 -9.84 -31.17 -0.43
CA GLN A 120 -8.77 -32.04 0.07
C GLN A 120 -7.55 -31.22 0.52
N ALA A 121 -7.06 -30.32 -0.33
CA ALA A 121 -5.94 -29.45 -0.02
C ALA A 121 -6.22 -28.58 1.23
N PHE A 122 -7.42 -28.01 1.34
CA PHE A 122 -7.85 -27.26 2.51
C PHE A 122 -7.81 -28.12 3.78
N THR A 123 -8.31 -29.35 3.70
CA THR A 123 -8.32 -30.28 4.84
C THR A 123 -6.89 -30.62 5.25
N LEU A 124 -6.02 -30.99 4.31
CA LEU A 124 -4.62 -31.32 4.62
C LEU A 124 -3.88 -30.14 5.28
N LEU A 125 -4.03 -28.95 4.73
CA LEU A 125 -3.32 -27.76 5.18
C LEU A 125 -3.84 -27.22 6.53
N THR A 126 -5.13 -27.34 6.81
CA THR A 126 -5.69 -26.91 8.11
C THR A 126 -5.21 -27.77 9.28
N HIS A 127 -4.79 -29.01 9.03
CA HIS A 127 -4.21 -29.89 10.07
C HIS A 127 -2.72 -29.62 10.31
N SER A 128 -2.03 -28.93 9.40
CA SER A 128 -0.58 -28.76 9.43
C SER A 128 -0.10 -27.39 9.93
N GLU A 129 -0.96 -26.59 10.56
CA GLU A 129 -0.74 -25.16 10.85
C GLU A 129 -0.25 -24.39 9.62
N LEU A 130 -1.18 -23.75 8.91
CA LEU A 130 -0.89 -22.93 7.75
C LEU A 130 0.00 -21.72 8.11
N ASP A 131 1.31 -21.82 7.90
CA ASP A 131 2.20 -20.65 7.86
C ASP A 131 2.10 -19.91 6.52
N ASP A 132 1.46 -20.54 5.52
CA ASP A 132 1.19 -19.90 4.24
C ASP A 132 -0.02 -18.96 4.31
N HIS A 133 0.27 -17.72 4.67
CA HIS A 133 -0.70 -16.65 4.76
C HIS A 133 -1.33 -16.29 3.40
N GLN A 134 -0.72 -16.62 2.26
CA GLN A 134 -1.32 -16.40 0.93
C GLN A 134 -2.37 -17.47 0.63
N GLN A 135 -2.09 -18.71 0.97
CA GLN A 135 -3.03 -19.79 0.76
C GLN A 135 -4.26 -19.69 1.67
N LEU A 136 -4.08 -19.23 2.93
CA LEU A 136 -5.19 -18.87 3.81
C LEU A 136 -6.13 -17.84 3.17
N PHE A 137 -5.56 -16.78 2.59
CA PHE A 137 -6.31 -15.76 1.87
C PHE A 137 -7.03 -16.34 0.64
N ASN A 138 -6.34 -17.16 -0.16
CA ASN A 138 -6.93 -17.80 -1.34
C ASN A 138 -8.12 -18.71 -0.98
N PHE A 139 -8.02 -19.48 0.10
CA PHE A 139 -9.14 -20.29 0.58
C PHE A 139 -10.32 -19.45 1.05
N ALA A 140 -10.07 -18.32 1.72
CA ALA A 140 -11.13 -17.37 2.07
C ALA A 140 -11.87 -16.87 0.80
N VAL A 141 -11.13 -16.47 -0.24
CA VAL A 141 -11.70 -16.07 -1.53
C VAL A 141 -12.53 -17.19 -2.15
N LEU A 142 -12.03 -18.43 -2.16
CA LEU A 142 -12.78 -19.58 -2.72
C LEU A 142 -14.10 -19.84 -1.96
N ILE A 143 -14.11 -19.64 -0.65
CA ILE A 143 -15.32 -19.78 0.18
C ILE A 143 -16.31 -18.66 -0.08
N GLU A 144 -15.86 -17.41 -0.14
CA GLU A 144 -16.72 -16.25 -0.42
C GLU A 144 -17.38 -16.32 -1.80
N GLN A 145 -16.62 -16.76 -2.79
CA GLN A 145 -17.09 -16.92 -4.17
C GLN A 145 -17.95 -18.18 -4.36
N GLY A 146 -18.14 -18.98 -3.30
CA GLY A 146 -18.96 -20.19 -3.32
C GLY A 146 -18.37 -21.37 -4.09
N VAL A 147 -17.11 -21.28 -4.50
CA VAL A 147 -16.37 -22.39 -5.14
C VAL A 147 -16.14 -23.49 -4.11
N LEU A 148 -15.58 -23.13 -2.96
CA LEU A 148 -15.45 -24.04 -1.83
C LEU A 148 -16.66 -23.90 -0.90
N LYS A 149 -17.67 -24.75 -1.10
CA LYS A 149 -18.91 -24.70 -0.32
C LYS A 149 -18.66 -25.13 1.13
N ARG A 150 -19.03 -24.26 2.07
CA ARG A 150 -18.93 -24.46 3.52
C ARG A 150 -20.25 -24.14 4.20
N SER A 151 -20.54 -24.81 5.31
CA SER A 151 -21.79 -24.63 6.06
C SER A 151 -21.93 -23.24 6.70
N ASN A 152 -20.81 -22.58 7.02
CA ASN A 152 -20.77 -21.25 7.62
C ASN A 152 -19.79 -20.33 6.88
N SER A 153 -19.97 -20.24 5.56
CA SER A 153 -19.03 -19.60 4.62
C SER A 153 -18.57 -18.22 5.06
N GLY A 154 -19.50 -17.34 5.47
CA GLY A 154 -19.15 -15.96 5.87
C GLY A 154 -18.25 -15.89 7.10
N LYS A 155 -18.51 -16.68 8.15
CA LYS A 155 -17.66 -16.67 9.36
C LYS A 155 -16.31 -17.32 9.12
N GLU A 156 -16.28 -18.40 8.36
CA GLU A 156 -15.06 -19.14 8.07
C GLU A 156 -14.11 -18.34 7.16
N ALA A 157 -14.64 -17.74 6.08
CA ALA A 157 -13.86 -16.84 5.22
C ALA A 157 -13.30 -15.65 6.00
N HIS A 158 -14.12 -15.00 6.83
CA HIS A 158 -13.66 -13.90 7.68
C HIS A 158 -12.55 -14.35 8.65
N SER A 159 -12.68 -15.52 9.25
CA SER A 159 -11.64 -16.07 10.12
C SER A 159 -10.34 -16.33 9.37
N LEU A 160 -10.41 -16.85 8.15
CA LEU A 160 -9.23 -17.11 7.32
C LEU A 160 -8.56 -15.81 6.89
N TYR A 161 -9.32 -14.78 6.51
CA TYR A 161 -8.76 -13.44 6.26
C TYR A 161 -8.07 -12.86 7.50
N LEU A 162 -8.68 -12.99 8.68
CA LEU A 162 -8.07 -12.54 9.93
C LEU A 162 -6.75 -13.28 10.22
N GLN A 163 -6.70 -14.59 10.01
CA GLN A 163 -5.47 -15.37 10.18
C GLN A 163 -4.41 -14.92 9.16
N ALA A 164 -4.75 -14.91 7.87
CA ALA A 164 -3.84 -14.45 6.81
C ALA A 164 -3.28 -13.05 7.12
N ALA A 165 -4.13 -12.10 7.52
CA ALA A 165 -3.71 -10.75 7.85
C ALA A 165 -2.81 -10.69 9.09
N LYS A 166 -3.08 -11.48 10.13
CA LYS A 166 -2.22 -11.56 11.32
C LYS A 166 -0.82 -12.10 11.00
N HIS A 167 -0.73 -13.03 10.05
CA HIS A 167 0.54 -13.59 9.56
C HIS A 167 1.21 -12.72 8.48
N GLY A 168 0.75 -11.48 8.27
CA GLY A 168 1.43 -10.52 7.40
C GLY A 168 0.92 -10.46 5.97
N ASN A 169 -0.16 -11.17 5.62
CA ASN A 169 -0.76 -11.04 4.29
C ASN A 169 -1.38 -9.65 4.10
N ILE A 170 -0.73 -8.84 3.28
CA ILE A 170 -1.11 -7.44 3.00
C ILE A 170 -2.44 -7.36 2.24
N ILE A 171 -2.71 -8.33 1.36
CA ILE A 171 -3.95 -8.37 0.59
C ILE A 171 -5.13 -8.71 1.51
N ALA A 172 -4.94 -9.63 2.45
CA ALA A 172 -5.92 -9.92 3.49
C ALA A 172 -6.17 -8.72 4.42
N MET A 173 -5.12 -8.00 4.83
CA MET A 173 -5.27 -6.74 5.58
C MET A 173 -6.11 -5.72 4.81
N ASN A 174 -5.87 -5.60 3.49
CA ASN A 174 -6.64 -4.70 2.64
C ASN A 174 -8.11 -5.15 2.52
N ALA A 175 -8.34 -6.45 2.28
CA ALA A 175 -9.68 -7.03 2.20
C ALA A 175 -10.48 -6.81 3.48
N LEU A 176 -9.89 -7.05 4.66
CA LEU A 176 -10.51 -6.75 5.95
C LEU A 176 -10.79 -5.25 6.10
N GLY A 177 -9.85 -4.39 5.71
CA GLY A 177 -10.03 -2.94 5.70
C GLY A 177 -11.28 -2.51 4.93
N TYR A 178 -11.48 -3.06 3.72
CA TYR A 178 -12.67 -2.81 2.91
C TYR A 178 -13.93 -3.48 3.47
N GLU A 179 -13.83 -4.67 4.04
CA GLU A 179 -14.97 -5.33 4.68
C GLU A 179 -15.55 -4.48 5.82
N TYR A 180 -14.68 -4.00 6.73
CA TYR A 180 -15.09 -3.10 7.81
C TYR A 180 -15.58 -1.74 7.27
N HIS A 181 -14.98 -1.24 6.19
CA HIS A 181 -15.47 -0.04 5.51
C HIS A 181 -16.92 -0.19 5.04
N HIS A 182 -17.25 -1.30 4.37
CA HIS A 182 -18.62 -1.57 3.90
C HIS A 182 -19.62 -1.72 5.05
N LYS A 183 -19.16 -2.24 6.19
CA LYS A 183 -19.96 -2.30 7.43
C LYS A 183 -20.03 -0.96 8.18
N SER A 184 -19.45 0.11 7.64
CA SER A 184 -19.33 1.43 8.28
C SER A 184 -18.59 1.42 9.63
N ASP A 185 -17.85 0.36 9.94
CA ASP A 185 -16.93 0.33 11.08
C ASP A 185 -15.58 0.92 10.67
N TYR A 186 -15.58 2.25 10.56
CA TYR A 186 -14.40 3.00 10.12
C TYR A 186 -13.24 2.90 11.12
N VAL A 187 -13.49 2.61 12.40
CA VAL A 187 -12.43 2.49 13.41
C VAL A 187 -11.65 1.18 13.18
N ALA A 188 -12.35 0.06 13.02
CA ALA A 188 -11.73 -1.21 12.67
C ALA A 188 -11.07 -1.15 11.28
N ALA A 189 -11.74 -0.55 10.29
CA ALA A 189 -11.18 -0.37 8.95
C ALA A 189 -9.86 0.40 8.96
N LYS A 190 -9.78 1.53 9.71
CA LYS A 190 -8.53 2.31 9.84
C LYS A 190 -7.35 1.48 10.33
N LYS A 191 -7.58 0.56 11.27
CA LYS A 191 -6.51 -0.29 11.83
C LYS A 191 -5.91 -1.18 10.74
N TRP A 192 -6.75 -1.89 9.99
CA TRP A 192 -6.30 -2.80 8.94
C TRP A 192 -5.71 -2.08 7.74
N LEU A 193 -6.35 -0.99 7.28
CA LEU A 193 -5.85 -0.18 6.19
C LEU A 193 -4.51 0.47 6.52
N ARG A 194 -4.26 0.84 7.79
CA ARG A 194 -2.96 1.38 8.23
C ARG A 194 -1.85 0.36 8.05
N MET A 195 -2.05 -0.85 8.55
CA MET A 195 -1.07 -1.93 8.42
C MET A 195 -0.79 -2.24 6.94
N ALA A 196 -1.82 -2.28 6.10
CA ALA A 196 -1.67 -2.49 4.65
C ALA A 196 -0.93 -1.34 3.96
N ALA A 197 -1.21 -0.09 4.33
CA ALA A 197 -0.54 1.10 3.79
C ALA A 197 0.96 1.15 4.16
N GLU A 198 1.29 0.82 5.41
CA GLU A 198 2.66 0.79 5.93
C GLU A 198 3.51 -0.28 5.25
N ALA A 199 2.90 -1.38 4.82
CA ALA A 199 3.59 -2.42 4.05
C ALA A 199 4.00 -1.97 2.63
N GLY A 200 3.41 -0.88 2.10
CA GLY A 200 3.89 -0.20 0.88
C GLY A 200 3.76 -1.02 -0.41
N LYS A 201 2.89 -2.03 -0.47
CA LYS A 201 2.66 -2.85 -1.68
C LYS A 201 1.48 -2.41 -2.53
N SER A 202 0.60 -1.57 -1.98
CA SER A 202 -0.60 -1.06 -2.65
C SER A 202 -0.86 0.37 -2.18
N VAL A 203 -1.45 1.18 -3.05
CA VAL A 203 -1.63 2.63 -2.86
C VAL A 203 -3.02 2.94 -2.29
N GLU A 204 -3.99 2.08 -2.59
CA GLU A 204 -5.38 2.18 -2.23
C GLU A 204 -5.62 2.30 -0.70
N PRO A 205 -4.93 1.55 0.19
CA PRO A 205 -5.12 1.69 1.63
C PRO A 205 -4.74 3.09 2.14
N ALA A 206 -3.63 3.64 1.67
CA ALA A 206 -3.16 4.98 2.05
C ALA A 206 -4.08 6.08 1.52
N LEU A 207 -4.59 5.94 0.30
CA LEU A 207 -5.60 6.85 -0.24
C LEU A 207 -6.89 6.82 0.58
N THR A 208 -7.37 5.63 0.92
CA THR A 208 -8.60 5.45 1.70
C THR A 208 -8.46 6.04 3.10
N LEU A 209 -7.31 5.86 3.76
CA LEU A 209 -7.01 6.51 5.04
C LEU A 209 -6.99 8.05 4.92
N GLY A 210 -6.36 8.57 3.86
CA GLY A 210 -6.37 10.00 3.58
C GLY A 210 -7.80 10.53 3.41
N ASP A 211 -8.64 9.81 2.68
CA ASP A 211 -10.06 10.15 2.49
C ASP A 211 -10.83 10.11 3.82
N TYR A 212 -10.53 9.16 4.72
CA TYR A 212 -11.17 9.11 6.03
C TYR A 212 -10.84 10.35 6.87
N PHE A 213 -9.60 10.82 6.85
CA PHE A 213 -9.23 12.06 7.55
C PHE A 213 -9.77 13.30 6.85
N TYR A 214 -9.87 13.29 5.51
CA TYR A 214 -10.41 14.41 4.74
C TYR A 214 -11.91 14.60 5.00
N TYR A 215 -12.68 13.50 5.04
CA TYR A 215 -14.13 13.54 5.23
C TYR A 215 -14.58 13.34 6.69
N GLY A 216 -13.67 13.01 7.61
CA GLY A 216 -14.02 12.72 9.00
C GLY A 216 -14.80 11.40 9.18
N LYS A 217 -14.38 10.33 8.49
CA LYS A 217 -14.99 9.00 8.64
C LYS A 217 -14.39 8.27 9.84
N GLY A 218 -15.20 8.05 10.88
CA GLY A 218 -14.78 7.39 12.12
C GLY A 218 -13.84 8.22 13.00
N GLU A 219 -13.68 9.51 12.73
CA GLU A 219 -12.97 10.52 13.53
C GLU A 219 -13.33 11.92 13.00
N THR A 220 -12.97 12.99 13.68
CA THR A 220 -13.12 14.36 13.17
C THR A 220 -12.21 14.64 11.97
N VAL A 221 -12.64 15.54 11.08
CA VAL A 221 -11.85 16.00 9.93
C VAL A 221 -10.47 16.49 10.36
N ASN A 222 -9.42 16.06 9.64
CA ASN A 222 -8.04 16.48 9.88
C ASN A 222 -7.26 16.51 8.55
N PHE A 223 -7.14 17.70 7.96
CA PHE A 223 -6.49 17.86 6.66
C PHE A 223 -4.98 17.59 6.70
N GLU A 224 -4.28 17.89 7.80
CA GLU A 224 -2.86 17.53 7.95
C GLU A 224 -2.64 16.01 7.88
N LYS A 225 -3.43 15.23 8.62
CA LYS A 225 -3.37 13.75 8.57
C LYS A 225 -3.75 13.24 7.18
N ALA A 226 -4.74 13.84 6.52
CA ALA A 226 -5.10 13.49 5.14
C ALA A 226 -3.92 13.69 4.17
N ILE A 227 -3.26 14.86 4.22
CA ILE A 227 -2.08 15.17 3.41
C ILE A 227 -0.94 14.17 3.69
N HIS A 228 -0.71 13.82 4.95
CA HIS A 228 0.29 12.82 5.33
C HIS A 228 0.05 11.47 4.65
N TRP A 229 -1.17 10.93 4.74
CA TRP A 229 -1.50 9.65 4.11
C TRP A 229 -1.47 9.70 2.58
N TYR A 230 -1.94 10.79 1.96
CA TYR A 230 -1.82 10.95 0.51
C TYR A 230 -0.36 11.06 0.03
N ARG A 231 0.55 11.62 0.85
CA ARG A 231 1.99 11.62 0.54
C ARG A 231 2.60 10.22 0.63
N ILE A 232 2.17 9.40 1.60
CA ILE A 232 2.56 7.99 1.65
C ILE A 232 2.08 7.28 0.38
N ALA A 233 0.81 7.47 0.00
CA ALA A 233 0.25 6.94 -1.24
C ALA A 233 1.07 7.36 -2.47
N LEU A 234 1.44 8.63 -2.58
CA LEU A 234 2.29 9.16 -3.66
C LEU A 234 3.64 8.45 -3.71
N LYS A 235 4.32 8.31 -2.57
CA LYS A 235 5.62 7.63 -2.47
C LYS A 235 5.53 6.15 -2.86
N THR A 236 4.48 5.46 -2.41
CA THR A 236 4.21 4.07 -2.78
C THR A 236 3.98 3.96 -4.29
N GLN A 237 3.14 4.82 -4.89
CA GLN A 237 2.89 4.82 -6.33
C GLN A 237 4.17 5.08 -7.14
N GLN A 238 5.03 6.01 -6.69
CA GLN A 238 6.33 6.26 -7.32
C GLN A 238 7.21 5.01 -7.31
N THR A 239 7.19 4.26 -6.22
CA THR A 239 7.97 3.02 -6.07
C THR A 239 7.43 1.92 -6.98
N LEU A 240 6.10 1.72 -7.01
CA LEU A 240 5.45 0.70 -7.83
C LEU A 240 5.60 0.95 -9.33
N THR A 241 5.59 2.22 -9.74
CA THR A 241 5.68 2.61 -11.15
C THR A 241 7.09 2.93 -11.62
N ALA A 242 8.12 2.77 -10.77
CA ALA A 242 9.49 3.17 -11.09
C ALA A 242 10.05 2.55 -12.38
N LYS A 243 9.62 1.33 -12.74
CA LYS A 243 10.05 0.61 -13.94
C LYS A 243 9.20 0.89 -15.19
N LEU A 244 8.11 1.65 -15.06
CA LEU A 244 7.21 1.94 -16.17
C LEU A 244 7.75 3.11 -17.04
N PRO A 245 7.35 3.18 -18.32
CA PRO A 245 7.60 4.33 -19.18
C PRO A 245 7.13 5.65 -18.54
N GLU A 246 7.84 6.75 -18.82
CA GLU A 246 7.60 8.04 -18.19
C GLU A 246 6.16 8.53 -18.27
N GLN A 247 5.52 8.41 -19.43
CA GLN A 247 4.12 8.82 -19.61
C GLN A 247 3.17 8.09 -18.65
N GLN A 248 3.38 6.78 -18.45
CA GLN A 248 2.59 5.97 -17.54
C GLN A 248 2.88 6.31 -16.08
N ARG A 249 4.14 6.62 -15.75
CA ARG A 249 4.52 7.10 -14.41
C ARG A 249 3.82 8.40 -14.08
N VAL A 250 3.86 9.40 -14.96
CA VAL A 250 3.24 10.71 -14.72
C VAL A 250 1.74 10.53 -14.46
N ALA A 251 1.04 9.82 -15.36
CA ALA A 251 -0.39 9.57 -15.23
C ALA A 251 -0.76 8.85 -13.92
N ALA A 252 0.05 7.86 -13.51
CA ALA A 252 -0.17 7.13 -12.28
C ALA A 252 -0.08 8.02 -11.01
N LEU A 253 0.67 9.12 -11.06
CA LEU A 253 0.86 10.02 -9.91
C LEU A 253 -0.22 11.11 -9.80
N ASP A 254 -1.08 11.27 -10.80
CA ASP A 254 -2.07 12.36 -10.82
C ASP A 254 -3.11 12.22 -9.71
N ALA A 255 -3.62 11.00 -9.49
CA ALA A 255 -4.62 10.73 -8.46
C ALA A 255 -4.17 11.07 -7.02
N PRO A 256 -2.97 10.66 -6.54
CA PRO A 256 -2.48 11.08 -5.23
C PRO A 256 -2.11 12.57 -5.18
N LYS A 257 -1.51 13.14 -6.24
CA LYS A 257 -1.19 14.59 -6.29
C LYS A 257 -2.44 15.46 -6.17
N ALA A 258 -3.49 15.15 -6.93
CA ALA A 258 -4.75 15.90 -6.89
C ALA A 258 -5.38 15.90 -5.49
N ARG A 259 -5.34 14.76 -4.78
CA ARG A 259 -5.84 14.65 -3.40
C ARG A 259 -5.00 15.46 -2.41
N ILE A 260 -3.67 15.48 -2.56
CA ILE A 260 -2.79 16.34 -1.77
C ILE A 260 -3.15 17.82 -1.99
N GLU A 261 -3.29 18.25 -3.24
CA GLU A 261 -3.68 19.63 -3.55
C GLU A 261 -5.05 20.00 -2.96
N MET A 262 -6.03 19.11 -3.11
CA MET A 262 -7.37 19.29 -2.58
C MET A 262 -7.35 19.47 -1.06
N ALA A 263 -6.60 18.63 -0.33
CA ALA A 263 -6.45 18.73 1.12
C ALA A 263 -5.68 20.00 1.54
N MET A 264 -4.64 20.39 0.81
CA MET A 264 -3.88 21.63 1.05
C MET A 264 -4.75 22.88 0.85
N ARG A 265 -5.62 22.89 -0.16
CA ARG A 265 -6.58 24.00 -0.40
C ARG A 265 -7.56 24.14 0.76
N GLN A 266 -8.13 23.03 1.23
CA GLN A 266 -9.03 23.05 2.39
C GLN A 266 -8.29 23.51 3.66
N LEU A 267 -7.07 23.01 3.89
CA LEU A 267 -6.25 23.41 5.03
C LEU A 267 -5.96 24.92 5.03
N LYS A 268 -5.61 25.48 3.87
CA LYS A 268 -5.41 26.92 3.70
C LYS A 268 -6.69 27.69 4.00
N LYS A 269 -7.84 27.23 3.49
CA LYS A 269 -9.15 27.84 3.77
C LYS A 269 -9.45 27.84 5.27
N THR A 270 -9.34 26.70 5.95
CA THR A 270 -9.59 26.58 7.39
C THR A 270 -8.69 27.50 8.23
N ARG A 271 -7.41 27.64 7.85
CA ARG A 271 -6.47 28.54 8.54
C ARG A 271 -6.77 30.02 8.30
N MET A 272 -7.31 30.38 7.14
CA MET A 272 -7.77 31.74 6.84
C MET A 272 -9.11 32.09 7.52
N THR A 273 -9.88 31.10 7.99
CA THR A 273 -11.26 31.27 8.48
C THR A 273 -11.46 31.20 9.99
N THR A 274 -10.44 31.00 10.80
CA THR A 274 -10.55 31.22 12.26
C THR A 274 -10.07 32.63 12.59
N PRO A 275 -10.93 33.67 12.49
CA PRO A 275 -10.59 34.99 12.95
C PRO A 275 -10.41 34.95 14.46
N MET A 276 -9.25 35.39 14.92
CA MET A 276 -9.00 35.61 16.34
C MET A 276 -9.37 37.06 16.66
N SER A 277 -10.12 37.28 17.73
CA SER A 277 -10.34 38.63 18.25
C SER A 277 -9.32 38.92 19.34
N LEU A 278 -8.58 40.01 19.19
CA LEU A 278 -7.63 40.48 20.18
C LEU A 278 -8.15 41.78 20.79
N TYR A 279 -8.34 41.77 22.11
CA TYR A 279 -8.67 42.97 22.85
C TYR A 279 -7.39 43.77 23.13
N TYR A 280 -7.48 45.08 22.93
CA TYR A 280 -6.39 46.00 23.19
C TYR A 280 -6.87 47.21 23.95
N ARG A 281 -5.98 47.81 24.75
CA ARG A 281 -6.18 49.05 25.49
C ARG A 281 -5.10 50.05 25.14
N ILE A 282 -5.44 51.33 25.16
CA ILE A 282 -4.53 52.43 24.89
C ILE A 282 -4.38 53.26 26.16
N ALA A 283 -3.14 53.59 26.53
CA ALA A 283 -2.81 54.58 27.56
C ALA A 283 -2.09 55.76 26.91
N GLY A 284 -2.27 56.98 27.45
CA GLY A 284 -1.58 58.18 26.97
C GLY A 284 -2.53 59.31 26.59
N ASN A 285 -2.14 60.12 25.60
CA ASN A 285 -2.85 61.34 25.18
C ASN A 285 -2.92 61.47 23.65
N ALA A 286 -3.49 62.57 23.15
CA ALA A 286 -3.71 62.78 21.70
C ALA A 286 -2.43 62.76 20.83
N THR A 287 -1.25 62.94 21.42
CA THR A 287 0.03 62.95 20.71
C THR A 287 0.92 61.76 21.06
N HIS A 288 0.52 60.89 22.00
CA HIS A 288 1.30 59.74 22.41
C HIS A 288 0.41 58.60 22.92
N TYR A 289 0.46 57.45 22.23
CA TYR A 289 -0.25 56.23 22.59
C TYR A 289 0.75 55.16 23.04
N VAL A 290 0.45 54.50 24.15
CA VAL A 290 1.07 53.26 24.60
C VAL A 290 0.02 52.16 24.48
N VAL A 291 0.32 51.12 23.73
CA VAL A 291 -0.67 50.12 23.32
C VAL A 291 -0.40 48.82 24.05
N HIS A 292 -1.43 48.24 24.65
CA HIS A 292 -1.37 46.96 25.35
C HIS A 292 -2.41 46.01 24.79
N THR A 293 -2.13 44.71 24.88
CA THR A 293 -3.02 43.64 24.45
C THR A 293 -3.18 42.63 25.58
N GLU A 294 -4.34 41.97 25.65
CA GLU A 294 -4.67 41.04 26.75
C GLU A 294 -3.71 39.83 26.83
N ASP A 295 -3.23 39.38 25.67
CA ASP A 295 -2.30 38.27 25.53
C ASP A 295 -0.85 38.59 25.95
N ARG A 296 -0.58 39.85 26.32
CA ARG A 296 0.72 40.33 26.81
C ARG A 296 0.52 41.19 28.07
N PRO A 297 0.24 40.57 29.23
CA PRO A 297 0.01 41.32 30.47
C PRO A 297 1.28 42.00 31.01
N GLU A 298 2.47 41.52 30.64
CA GLU A 298 3.76 41.95 31.19
C GLU A 298 4.24 43.31 30.67
N GLY A 299 3.60 43.89 29.65
CA GLY A 299 4.06 45.17 29.09
C GLY A 299 3.25 45.67 27.90
N ALA A 300 3.67 46.80 27.34
CA ALA A 300 3.12 47.31 26.09
C ALA A 300 3.60 46.47 24.90
N ILE A 301 2.85 46.50 23.80
CA ILE A 301 3.32 45.99 22.50
C ILE A 301 4.12 47.04 21.73
N GLY A 302 4.01 48.31 22.13
CA GLY A 302 4.73 49.42 21.53
C GLY A 302 4.06 50.77 21.76
N THR A 303 4.58 51.79 21.08
CA THR A 303 4.13 53.18 21.19
C THR A 303 3.87 53.80 19.83
N VAL A 304 2.98 54.80 19.80
CA VAL A 304 2.74 55.67 18.63
C VAL A 304 2.83 57.10 19.10
N ALA A 305 3.77 57.88 18.58
CA ALA A 305 4.04 59.24 19.00
C ALA A 305 3.97 60.23 17.83
N LYS A 306 3.31 61.36 18.03
CA LYS A 306 3.30 62.51 17.12
C LYS A 306 4.39 63.49 17.55
N THR A 307 5.31 63.77 16.64
CA THR A 307 6.37 64.77 16.79
C THR A 307 6.16 65.92 15.79
N ALA A 308 7.02 66.94 15.84
CA ALA A 308 6.99 68.06 14.91
C ALA A 308 7.18 67.64 13.44
N THR A 309 7.79 66.47 13.19
CA THR A 309 8.14 65.97 11.85
C THR A 309 7.20 64.88 11.33
N GLY A 310 6.23 64.42 12.13
CA GLY A 310 5.27 63.40 11.73
C GLY A 310 4.83 62.46 12.86
N VAL A 311 4.16 61.36 12.52
CA VAL A 311 3.80 60.30 13.47
C VAL A 311 4.75 59.12 13.30
N THR A 312 5.25 58.58 14.39
CA THR A 312 6.12 57.39 14.40
C THR A 312 5.50 56.32 15.29
N ALA A 313 5.37 55.11 14.77
CA ALA A 313 5.00 53.94 15.56
C ALA A 313 6.22 53.04 15.76
N THR A 314 6.40 52.55 16.98
CA THR A 314 7.56 51.74 17.39
C THR A 314 7.08 50.53 18.18
N ILE A 315 7.49 49.34 17.76
CA ILE A 315 7.25 48.06 18.43
C ILE A 315 8.24 47.93 19.59
N ASP A 316 7.80 47.38 20.71
CA ASP A 316 8.66 47.12 21.86
C ASP A 316 9.83 46.18 21.49
N ASP A 317 11.05 46.54 21.90
CA ASP A 317 12.28 45.84 21.50
C ASP A 317 12.34 44.38 21.99
N SER A 318 11.57 44.03 23.02
CA SER A 318 11.49 42.64 23.49
C SER A 318 10.61 41.74 22.61
N ILE A 319 9.94 42.28 21.59
CA ILE A 319 9.13 41.52 20.63
C ILE A 319 10.02 41.09 19.45
N THR A 320 10.19 39.78 19.28
CA THR A 320 10.82 39.23 18.09
C THR A 320 9.93 39.47 16.86
N LEU A 321 10.41 40.27 15.91
CA LEU A 321 9.66 40.63 14.70
C LEU A 321 9.54 39.46 13.72
N ALA A 322 8.39 39.33 13.07
CA ALA A 322 8.25 38.43 11.93
C ALA A 322 9.16 38.86 10.76
N LEU A 323 9.68 37.89 10.01
CA LEU A 323 10.53 38.10 8.82
C LEU A 323 9.94 39.08 7.78
N SER A 324 8.60 39.22 7.74
CA SER A 324 7.90 40.15 6.85
C SER A 324 7.86 41.61 7.34
N ILE A 325 8.40 41.89 8.53
CA ILE A 325 8.40 43.22 9.16
C ILE A 325 9.86 43.70 9.16
N PRO A 326 10.24 44.63 8.27
CA PRO A 326 11.64 44.97 8.05
C PRO A 326 12.22 45.87 9.15
N THR A 327 11.38 46.55 9.94
CA THR A 327 11.81 47.52 10.96
C THR A 327 10.91 47.48 12.19
N SER A 328 11.49 47.73 13.37
CA SER A 328 10.73 47.92 14.63
C SER A 328 10.07 49.29 14.72
N SER A 329 10.45 50.25 13.87
CA SER A 329 9.87 51.59 13.83
C SER A 329 9.55 52.04 12.40
N LYS A 330 8.45 52.80 12.24
CA LYS A 330 8.01 53.32 10.94
C LYS A 330 7.21 54.63 11.09
N ALA A 331 7.33 55.51 10.09
CA ALA A 331 6.62 56.79 10.04
C ALA A 331 5.25 56.68 9.32
N PHE A 332 4.28 57.47 9.78
CA PHE A 332 2.88 57.47 9.33
C PHE A 332 2.31 58.89 9.23
N SER A 333 1.23 59.03 8.45
CA SER A 333 0.45 60.26 8.28
C SER A 333 -0.48 60.57 9.45
N SER A 334 -0.91 59.55 10.20
CA SER A 334 -1.86 59.70 11.31
C SER A 334 -1.57 58.76 12.47
N MET A 335 -2.07 59.11 13.66
CA MET A 335 -2.00 58.26 14.86
C MET A 335 -2.73 56.93 14.65
N ASN A 336 -3.85 56.94 13.91
CA ASN A 336 -4.63 55.73 13.61
C ASN A 336 -3.88 54.78 12.67
N ASP A 337 -3.20 55.31 11.65
CA ASP A 337 -2.39 54.49 10.74
C ASP A 337 -1.24 53.83 11.48
N GLY A 338 -0.56 54.59 12.35
CA GLY A 338 0.51 54.08 13.21
C GLY A 338 0.01 53.01 14.19
N MET A 339 -1.14 53.22 14.81
CA MET A 339 -1.80 52.25 15.70
C MET A 339 -2.17 50.96 14.96
N ASN A 340 -2.83 51.08 13.80
CA ASN A 340 -3.21 49.92 13.00
C ASN A 340 -1.98 49.12 12.55
N TRP A 341 -0.93 49.80 12.09
CA TRP A 341 0.32 49.15 11.76
C TRP A 341 0.95 48.44 12.97
N LEU A 342 0.96 49.07 14.15
CA LEU A 342 1.50 48.48 15.37
C LEU A 342 0.76 47.19 15.76
N LEU A 343 -0.57 47.24 15.81
CA LEU A 343 -1.43 46.10 16.13
C LEU A 343 -1.24 44.95 15.13
N GLN A 344 -1.25 45.26 13.82
CA GLN A 344 -1.03 44.27 12.77
C GLN A 344 0.37 43.67 12.81
N SER A 345 1.39 44.48 13.12
CA SER A 345 2.78 44.02 13.19
C SER A 345 3.01 43.12 14.40
N TYR A 346 2.43 43.47 15.54
CA TYR A 346 2.41 42.60 16.72
C TYR A 346 1.69 41.29 16.42
N ALA A 347 0.46 41.35 15.87
CA ALA A 347 -0.32 40.16 15.56
C ALA A 347 0.40 39.22 14.59
N ARG A 348 1.05 39.77 13.55
CA ARG A 348 1.86 38.96 12.62
C ARG A 348 3.08 38.33 13.29
N SER A 349 3.73 39.05 14.20
CA SER A 349 4.89 38.55 14.94
C SER A 349 4.51 37.45 15.95
N ARG A 350 3.34 37.58 16.59
CA ARG A 350 2.86 36.66 17.62
C ARG A 350 2.11 35.44 17.06
N TYR A 351 1.24 35.65 16.07
CA TYR A 351 0.30 34.64 15.55
C TYR A 351 0.57 34.22 14.10
N GLY A 352 1.58 34.79 13.46
CA GLY A 352 1.93 34.53 12.07
C GLY A 352 1.07 35.31 11.06
N SER A 353 1.57 35.41 9.82
CA SER A 353 0.96 36.19 8.74
C SER A 353 -0.33 35.61 8.15
N TYR A 354 -0.67 34.36 8.51
CA TYR A 354 -1.84 33.64 7.98
C TYR A 354 -3.08 33.72 8.89
N THR A 355 -2.93 34.22 10.12
CA THR A 355 -4.01 34.38 11.09
C THR A 355 -4.69 35.72 10.88
N ARG A 356 -6.00 35.73 10.61
CA ARG A 356 -6.76 36.97 10.50
C ARG A 356 -7.15 37.45 11.91
N VAL A 357 -6.48 38.48 12.41
CA VAL A 357 -6.78 39.05 13.72
C VAL A 357 -7.70 40.26 13.56
N SER A 358 -8.84 40.26 14.25
CA SER A 358 -9.67 41.46 14.45
C SER A 358 -9.29 42.11 15.78
N PHE A 359 -9.21 43.43 15.81
CA PHE A 359 -8.87 44.17 17.01
C PHE A 359 -10.11 44.84 17.58
N SER A 360 -10.34 44.66 18.87
CA SER A 360 -11.44 45.30 19.59
C SER A 360 -10.88 46.18 20.70
N LEU A 361 -11.20 47.47 20.69
CA LEU A 361 -10.80 48.39 21.74
C LEU A 361 -11.59 48.08 23.01
N GLN A 362 -10.88 47.78 24.09
CA GLN A 362 -11.45 47.66 25.42
C GLN A 362 -11.58 49.08 25.99
N LYS A 363 -12.83 49.49 26.27
CA LYS A 363 -13.15 50.81 26.82
C LYS A 363 -12.72 50.94 28.28
#